data_AF-A0A9E7C103-F1
#
_entry.id   AF-A0A9E7C103-F1
#
_cell.length_a   1.000
_cell.length_b   1.000
_cell.length_c   1.000
_cell.angle_alpha   90.00
_cell.angle_beta   90.00
_cell.angle_gamma   90.00
#
_symmetry.space_group_name_H-M   'P 1'
#
loop_
_entity.id
_entity.type
_entity.pdbx_description
1 polymer ?
#
loop_
_entity_poly.entity_id
_entity_poly.type
_entity_poly.pdbx_seq_one_letter_code
_entity_poly.pdbx_strand_id
1 'polypeptide(L)' 'MELKVQLKLADGSVASSLGYESAVSSSVESLGLRMYPMYPGTQDSRQGTMFRVPVPDEEAADRALALLREHEGVQSAALA' A
#
# COMPACT_ATOMS: atom_id res chain seq x y z
N MET A 1 15.44 1.54 -0.56
CA MET A 1 14.62 0.35 -0.26
C MET A 1 13.17 0.69 -0.53
N GLU A 2 12.33 -0.28 -0.86
CA GLU A 2 10.90 -0.03 -1.04
C GLU A 2 10.05 -1.16 -0.47
N LEU A 3 8.88 -0.82 0.03
CA LEU A 3 7.86 -1.78 0.43
C LEU A 3 6.86 -1.93 -0.72
N LYS A 4 6.59 -3.16 -1.11
CA LYS A 4 5.47 -3.51 -1.99
C LYS A 4 4.26 -3.79 -1.13
N VAL A 5 3.18 -3.07 -1.42
CA VAL A 5 1.90 -3.16 -0.72
C VAL A 5 0.84 -3.54 -1.72
N GLN A 6 0.05 -4.55 -1.37
CA GLN A 6 -1.14 -4.94 -2.10
C GLN A 6 -2.35 -4.65 -1.23
N LEU A 7 -3.28 -3.84 -1.72
CA LEU A 7 -4.54 -3.55 -1.04
C LEU A 7 -5.57 -4.64 -1.31
N LYS A 8 -6.52 -4.83 -0.38
CA LYS A 8 -7.64 -5.75 -0.58
C LYS A 8 -8.57 -5.21 -1.67
N LEU A 9 -8.89 -6.09 -2.61
CA LEU A 9 -10.03 -5.93 -3.50
C LEU A 9 -11.28 -6.38 -2.75
N ALA A 10 -12.31 -5.54 -2.66
CA ALA A 10 -13.61 -6.08 -2.29
C ALA A 10 -14.24 -6.67 -3.53
N ASP A 11 -14.37 -7.99 -3.54
CA ASP A 11 -15.30 -8.78 -4.36
C ASP A 11 -15.66 -8.14 -5.72
N GLY A 12 -14.67 -7.98 -6.59
CA GLY A 12 -14.85 -7.48 -7.97
C GLY A 12 -14.82 -5.96 -8.18
N SER A 13 -14.61 -5.16 -7.14
CA SER A 13 -14.47 -3.69 -7.20
C SER A 13 -13.05 -3.24 -6.83
N VAL A 14 -12.56 -2.20 -7.51
CA VAL A 14 -11.22 -1.64 -7.31
C VAL A 14 -11.07 -1.15 -5.86
N ALA A 15 -9.96 -1.47 -5.18
CA ALA A 15 -9.72 -1.05 -3.78
C ALA A 15 -9.82 0.49 -3.58
N SER A 16 -9.52 1.25 -4.62
CA SER A 16 -9.65 2.71 -4.65
C SER A 16 -11.11 3.17 -4.44
N SER A 17 -12.11 2.37 -4.85
CA SER A 17 -13.54 2.66 -4.65
C SER A 17 -14.01 2.49 -3.20
N LEU A 18 -13.23 1.86 -2.33
CA LEU A 18 -13.56 1.67 -0.91
C LEU A 18 -12.80 2.61 0.04
N GLY A 19 -11.96 3.49 -0.50
CA GLY A 19 -11.15 4.41 0.31
C GLY A 19 -10.00 3.74 1.07
N TYR A 20 -9.74 2.45 0.85
CA TYR A 20 -8.58 1.77 1.46
C TYR A 20 -7.26 2.41 1.01
N GLU A 21 -7.17 2.84 -0.25
CA GLU A 21 -6.01 3.58 -0.74
C GLU A 21 -5.75 4.84 0.10
N SER A 22 -6.78 5.65 0.36
CA SER A 22 -6.66 6.86 1.17
C SER A 22 -6.32 6.56 2.64
N ALA A 23 -6.93 5.51 3.23
CA ALA A 23 -6.64 5.11 4.61
C ALA A 23 -5.21 4.61 4.77
N VAL A 24 -4.74 3.76 3.85
CA VAL A 24 -3.37 3.26 3.85
C VAL A 24 -2.38 4.39 3.58
N SER A 25 -2.67 5.27 2.59
CA SER A 25 -1.85 6.45 2.29
C SER A 25 -1.69 7.34 3.52
N SER A 26 -2.80 7.67 4.20
CA SER A 26 -2.76 8.50 5.41
C SER A 26 -1.91 7.86 6.51
N SER A 27 -1.99 6.54 6.68
CA SER A 27 -1.23 5.83 7.69
C SER A 27 0.28 5.83 7.41
N VAL A 28 0.70 5.67 6.14
CA VAL A 28 2.12 5.77 5.77
C VAL A 28 2.62 7.21 5.78
N GLU A 29 1.76 8.18 5.45
CA GLU A 29 2.08 9.61 5.55
C GLU A 29 2.32 10.05 7.00
N SER A 30 1.64 9.43 7.97
CA SER A 30 1.94 9.64 9.39
C SER A 30 3.35 9.19 9.80
N LEU A 31 3.99 8.31 9.01
CA LEU A 31 5.38 7.90 9.17
C LEU A 31 6.34 8.77 8.33
N GLY A 32 5.84 9.80 7.66
CA GLY A 32 6.61 10.62 6.72
C GLY A 32 6.90 9.93 5.39
N LEU A 33 6.21 8.83 5.09
CA LEU A 33 6.37 8.05 3.86
C LEU A 33 5.26 8.38 2.88
N ARG A 34 5.44 8.01 1.61
CA ARG A 34 4.43 8.22 0.56
C ARG A 34 4.17 6.94 -0.20
N MET A 35 2.91 6.69 -0.52
CA MET A 35 2.49 5.56 -1.32
C MET A 35 2.34 5.96 -2.80
N TYR A 36 2.82 5.12 -3.70
CA TYR A 36 2.76 5.34 -5.14
C TYR A 36 2.21 4.09 -5.85
N PRO A 37 1.31 4.23 -6.84
CA PRO A 37 0.87 3.08 -7.62
C PRO A 37 2.03 2.49 -8.40
N MET A 38 2.17 1.16 -8.42
CA MET A 38 3.14 0.47 -9.27
C MET A 38 2.71 0.49 -10.74
N TYR A 39 1.41 0.42 -11.01
CA TYR A 39 0.83 0.35 -12.36
C TYR A 39 -0.22 1.45 -12.57
N PRO A 40 0.18 2.73 -12.68
CA PRO A 40 -0.75 3.82 -12.91
C PRO A 40 -1.47 3.64 -14.26
N GLY A 41 -2.80 3.80 -14.26
CA GLY A 41 -3.62 3.71 -15.47
C GLY A 41 -3.95 2.28 -15.94
N THR A 42 -3.60 1.26 -15.17
CA THR A 42 -4.03 -0.12 -15.45
C THR A 42 -5.54 -0.29 -15.30
N GLN A 43 -6.15 -1.07 -16.19
CA GLN A 43 -7.54 -1.52 -16.06
C GLN A 43 -7.66 -2.82 -15.25
N ASP A 44 -6.54 -3.51 -15.00
CA ASP A 44 -6.51 -4.73 -14.21
C ASP A 44 -6.64 -4.37 -12.72
N SER A 45 -7.73 -4.81 -12.09
CA SER A 45 -8.01 -4.44 -10.71
C SER A 45 -6.93 -4.93 -9.75
N ARG A 46 -6.29 -6.09 -10.01
CA ARG A 46 -5.20 -6.59 -9.16
C ARG A 46 -3.99 -5.69 -9.24
N GLN A 47 -3.54 -5.32 -10.44
CA GLN A 47 -2.45 -4.37 -10.62
C GLN A 47 -2.80 -2.98 -10.07
N GLY A 48 -4.06 -2.56 -10.14
CA GLY A 48 -4.55 -1.31 -9.55
C GLY A 48 -4.51 -1.30 -8.02
N THR A 49 -4.35 -2.45 -7.37
CA THR A 49 -4.15 -2.54 -5.90
C THR A 49 -2.70 -2.62 -5.47
N MET A 50 -1.76 -2.60 -6.42
CA MET A 50 -0.34 -2.73 -6.13
C MET A 50 0.30 -1.34 -6.02
N PHE A 51 0.87 -1.09 -4.85
CA PHE A 51 1.56 0.15 -4.51
C PHE A 51 2.97 -0.11 -4.02
N ARG A 52 3.83 0.87 -4.20
CA ARG A 52 5.17 0.92 -3.64
C ARG A 52 5.29 2.08 -2.67
N VAL A 53 6.00 1.85 -1.58
CA VAL A 53 6.32 2.87 -0.57
C VAL A 53 7.84 2.94 -0.47
N PRO A 54 8.50 3.96 -1.05
CA PRO A 54 9.92 4.17 -0.86
C PRO A 54 10.19 4.51 0.61
N VAL A 55 11.18 3.84 1.18
CA VAL A 55 11.60 4.01 2.59
C VAL A 55 13.08 4.37 2.67
N PRO A 56 13.45 5.29 3.58
CA PRO A 56 14.82 5.80 3.69
C PRO A 56 15.80 4.76 4.26
N ASP A 57 15.35 3.92 5.17
CA ASP A 57 16.17 2.97 5.93
C ASP A 57 15.34 1.75 6.36
N GLU A 58 16.03 0.71 6.85
CA GLU A 58 15.42 -0.56 7.25
C GLU A 58 14.50 -0.39 8.47
N GLU A 59 14.80 0.54 9.38
CA GLU A 59 13.98 0.79 10.57
C GLU A 59 12.63 1.42 10.20
N ALA A 60 12.64 2.42 9.30
CA ALA A 60 11.41 2.97 8.73
C ALA A 60 10.63 1.91 7.95
N ALA A 61 11.33 1.00 7.26
CA ALA A 61 10.72 -0.08 6.52
C ALA A 61 10.01 -1.08 7.44
N ASP A 62 10.63 -1.46 8.56
CA ASP A 62 10.04 -2.38 9.54
C ASP A 62 8.79 -1.77 10.19
N ARG A 63 8.87 -0.50 10.61
CA ARG A 63 7.73 0.24 11.19
C ARG A 63 6.56 0.34 10.21
N ALA A 64 6.85 0.70 8.97
CA ALA A 64 5.82 0.79 7.93
C ALA A 64 5.25 -0.59 7.59
N LEU A 65 6.09 -1.63 7.50
CA LEU A 65 5.64 -3.00 7.26
C LEU A 65 4.72 -3.51 8.38
N ALA A 66 5.07 -3.27 9.65
CA ALA A 66 4.25 -3.61 10.80
C ALA A 66 2.89 -2.91 10.74
N LEU A 67 2.89 -1.59 10.55
CA LEU A 67 1.67 -0.79 10.43
C LEU A 67 0.78 -1.25 9.26
N LEU A 68 1.38 -1.53 8.11
CA LEU A 68 0.65 -2.00 6.93
C LEU A 68 0.06 -3.40 7.12
N ARG A 69 0.75 -4.30 7.83
CA ARG A 69 0.23 -5.65 8.12
C ARG A 69 -0.98 -5.64 9.05
N GLU A 70 -1.06 -4.67 9.95
CA GLU A 70 -2.20 -4.52 10.87
C GLU A 70 -3.37 -3.77 10.24
N HIS A 71 -3.15 -3.05 9.14
CA HIS A 71 -4.18 -2.23 8.50
C HIS A 71 -5.20 -3.09 7.73
N GLU A 72 -6.49 -2.89 8.02
CA GLU A 72 -7.58 -3.72 7.47
C GLU A 72 -7.64 -3.75 5.94
N GLY A 73 -7.29 -2.65 5.30
CA GLY A 73 -7.30 -2.48 3.84
C GLY A 73 -6.12 -3.12 3.11
N VAL A 74 -5.12 -3.65 3.82
CA VAL A 74 -3.94 -4.29 3.23
C VAL A 74 -4.18 -5.79 3.10
N GLN A 75 -3.96 -6.31 1.89
CA GLN A 75 -3.96 -7.75 1.61
C GLN A 75 -2.59 -8.38 1.89
N SER A 76 -1.53 -7.70 1.47
CA SER A 76 -0.15 -8.14 1.69
C SER A 76 0.80 -6.95 1.67
N ALA A 77 1.86 -7.02 2.47
CA ALA A 77 2.95 -6.06 2.45
C ALA A 77 4.28 -6.82 2.59
N ALA A 78 5.27 -6.46 1.79
CA ALA A 78 6.60 -7.08 1.79
C ALA A 78 7.68 -6.08 1.36
N LEU A 79 8.88 -6.23 1.92
CA LEU A 79 10.07 -5.49 1.49
C LEU A 79 10.55 -6.02 0.13
N ALA A 80 10.98 -5.13 -0.76
CA ALA A 80 11.44 -5.43 -2.11
C ALA A 80 12.75 -4.73 -2.45
#